data_AF-A0A838SH26-F1
#
_entry.id   AF-A0A838SH26-F1
#
_cell.length_a   1.000
_cell.length_b   1.000
_cell.length_c   1.000
_cell.angle_alpha   90.00
_cell.angle_beta   90.00
_cell.angle_gamma   90.00
#
_symmetry.space_group_name_H-M   'P 1'
#
loop_
_entity.id
_entity.type
_entity.pdbx_description
1 polymer ?
#
loop_
_entity_poly.entity_id
_entity_poly.type
_entity_poly.pdbx_seq_one_letter_code
_entity_poly.pdbx_strand_id
1 'polypeptide(L)'
;YPVLLENYGYTSETAANGEEACTNLAQTNYDAVLLDYMMPGINGLTVLQHIQQQYPSLPVVMVTGHTGEQIAAQALMAGARACLYKPFNCIEFEGALACLLRTTPLRAVVSQHIAMRRVGNLISHQENYGT
;
A
#
# COMPACT_ATOMS: atom_id res chain seq x y z
N TYR A 1 -2.63 -6.23 -8.79
CA TYR A 1 -1.76 -5.04 -8.71
C TYR A 1 -0.24 -5.30 -8.69
N PRO A 2 0.33 -6.49 -8.31
CA PRO A 2 1.79 -6.67 -8.26
C PRO A 2 2.55 -6.19 -9.50
N VAL A 3 2.15 -6.66 -10.69
CA VAL A 3 2.71 -6.24 -11.99
C VAL A 3 2.67 -4.72 -12.22
N LEU A 4 1.66 -4.02 -11.70
CA LEU A 4 1.57 -2.57 -11.83
C LEU A 4 2.58 -1.85 -10.91
N LEU A 5 2.84 -2.37 -9.70
CA LEU A 5 3.86 -1.86 -8.79
C LEU A 5 5.28 -2.13 -9.31
N GLU A 6 5.51 -3.34 -9.84
CA GLU A 6 6.78 -3.74 -10.46
C GLU A 6 7.16 -2.82 -11.63
N ASN A 7 6.18 -2.42 -12.45
CA ASN A 7 6.38 -1.45 -13.55
C ASN A 7 6.85 -0.06 -13.08
N TYR A 8 6.57 0.34 -11.83
CA TYR A 8 7.09 1.58 -11.22
C TYR A 8 8.34 1.34 -10.34
N GLY A 9 8.91 0.13 -10.35
CA GLY A 9 10.12 -0.22 -9.61
C GLY A 9 9.92 -0.55 -8.12
N TYR A 10 8.68 -0.79 -7.67
CA TYR A 10 8.40 -1.17 -6.28
C TYR A 10 8.34 -2.69 -6.10
N THR A 11 8.90 -3.19 -4.98
CA THR A 11 8.75 -4.60 -4.59
C THR A 11 7.48 -4.84 -3.78
N SER A 12 6.89 -6.04 -3.95
CA SER A 12 5.53 -6.35 -3.50
C SER A 12 5.31 -7.88 -3.33
N GLU A 13 4.80 -8.39 -2.19
CA GLU A 13 4.55 -9.83 -1.84
C GLU A 13 3.15 -10.11 -1.26
N THR A 14 2.27 -10.78 -1.95
CA THR A 14 0.83 -10.73 -1.61
C THR A 14 0.35 -11.54 -0.40
N ALA A 15 -0.40 -10.95 0.53
CA ALA A 15 -1.21 -11.64 1.57
C ALA A 15 -2.74 -11.67 1.25
N ALA A 16 -3.43 -12.75 1.63
CA ALA A 16 -4.78 -13.09 1.17
C ALA A 16 -5.93 -12.54 2.05
N ASN A 17 -5.66 -12.13 3.29
CA ASN A 17 -6.65 -11.62 4.25
C ASN A 17 -5.99 -10.68 5.29
N GLY A 18 -6.79 -10.12 6.19
CA GLY A 18 -6.32 -9.17 7.20
C GLY A 18 -5.43 -9.80 8.28
N GLU A 19 -5.66 -11.06 8.62
CA GLU A 19 -4.90 -11.83 9.60
C GLU A 19 -3.46 -12.10 9.12
N GLU A 20 -3.32 -12.47 7.84
CA GLU A 20 -2.04 -12.64 7.17
C GLU A 20 -1.31 -11.29 7.05
N ALA A 21 -2.03 -10.21 6.75
CA ALA A 21 -1.48 -8.85 6.74
C ALA A 21 -0.81 -8.48 8.08
N CYS A 22 -1.52 -8.66 9.19
CA CYS A 22 -1.02 -8.38 10.53
C CYS A 22 0.15 -9.29 10.91
N THR A 23 0.12 -10.55 10.46
CA THR A 23 1.22 -11.51 10.66
C THR A 23 2.49 -11.05 9.93
N ASN A 24 2.36 -10.64 8.67
CA ASN A 24 3.49 -10.20 7.85
C ASN A 24 4.06 -8.85 8.34
N LEU A 25 3.19 -7.92 8.78
CA LEU A 25 3.56 -6.68 9.47
C LEU A 25 4.41 -6.91 10.73
N ALA A 26 4.10 -7.95 11.51
CA ALA A 26 4.88 -8.29 12.69
C ALA A 26 6.25 -8.93 12.37
N GLN A 27 6.44 -9.46 11.15
CA GLN A 27 7.65 -10.16 10.74
C GLN A 27 8.61 -9.32 9.89
N THR A 28 8.13 -8.29 9.19
CA THR A 28 8.93 -7.48 8.27
C THR A 28 8.48 -6.01 8.27
N ASN A 29 9.45 -5.10 8.20
CA ASN A 29 9.18 -3.67 8.05
C ASN A 29 8.81 -3.32 6.59
N TYR A 30 7.75 -2.52 6.41
CA TYR A 30 7.31 -1.96 5.13
C TYR A 30 7.38 -0.45 5.15
N ASP A 31 7.47 0.17 3.98
CA ASP A 31 7.49 1.64 3.88
C ASP A 31 6.08 2.22 3.62
N ALA A 32 5.15 1.45 3.04
CA ALA A 32 3.78 1.89 2.77
C ALA A 32 2.79 0.73 2.57
N VAL A 33 1.50 0.97 2.81
CA VAL A 33 0.43 -0.02 2.59
C VAL A 33 -0.71 0.48 1.70
N LEU A 34 -1.13 -0.32 0.70
CA LEU A 34 -2.42 -0.21 0.01
C LEU A 34 -3.32 -1.37 0.47
N LEU A 35 -4.43 -1.03 1.12
CA LEU A 35 -5.29 -1.95 1.88
C LEU A 35 -6.71 -1.94 1.30
N ASP A 36 -7.24 -3.07 0.83
CA ASP A 36 -8.63 -3.12 0.37
C ASP A 36 -9.56 -3.02 1.57
N TYR A 37 -10.63 -2.26 1.41
CA TYR A 37 -11.71 -2.20 2.37
C TYR A 37 -12.51 -3.51 2.40
N MET A 38 -12.69 -4.15 1.25
CA MET A 38 -13.46 -5.40 1.09
C MET A 38 -12.54 -6.62 1.08
N MET A 39 -12.41 -7.27 2.23
CA MET A 39 -11.74 -8.58 2.39
C MET A 39 -12.70 -9.61 2.98
N PRO A 40 -12.52 -10.91 2.66
CA PRO A 40 -13.08 -11.99 3.47
C PRO A 40 -12.36 -12.06 4.83
N GLY A 41 -13.11 -12.35 5.90
CA GLY A 41 -12.59 -12.32 7.27
C GLY A 41 -12.68 -10.93 7.88
N ILE A 42 -11.55 -10.37 8.32
CA ILE A 42 -11.49 -9.05 8.96
C ILE A 42 -11.62 -7.91 7.92
N ASN A 43 -12.48 -6.94 8.20
CA ASN A 43 -12.67 -5.73 7.39
C ASN A 43 -11.37 -4.89 7.34
N GLY A 44 -11.04 -4.32 6.16
CA GLY A 44 -9.88 -3.46 5.97
C GLY A 44 -9.81 -2.26 6.93
N LEU A 45 -10.95 -1.73 7.40
CA LEU A 45 -10.96 -0.65 8.41
C LEU A 45 -10.38 -1.11 9.76
N THR A 46 -10.63 -2.35 10.18
CA THR A 46 -10.06 -2.93 11.41
C THR A 46 -8.56 -3.15 11.26
N VAL A 47 -8.10 -3.59 10.09
CA VAL A 47 -6.66 -3.73 9.78
C VAL A 47 -5.97 -2.35 9.75
N LEU A 48 -6.61 -1.32 9.19
CA LEU A 48 -6.11 0.05 9.23
C LEU A 48 -5.93 0.55 10.67
N GLN A 49 -6.94 0.35 11.53
CA GLN A 49 -6.88 0.72 12.95
C GLN A 49 -5.74 -0.01 13.68
N HIS A 50 -5.55 -1.30 13.42
CA HIS A 50 -4.42 -2.06 13.96
C HIS A 50 -3.07 -1.51 13.49
N ILE A 51 -2.93 -1.20 12.19
CA ILE A 51 -1.71 -0.58 11.65
C ILE A 51 -1.44 0.77 12.31
N GLN A 52 -2.42 1.65 12.46
CA GLN A 52 -2.21 2.97 13.08
C GLN A 52 -1.88 2.88 14.58
N GLN A 53 -2.30 1.82 15.26
CA GLN A 53 -1.95 1.59 16.68
C GLN A 53 -0.53 1.04 16.86
N GLN A 54 -0.10 0.09 16.02
CA GLN A 54 1.20 -0.59 16.16
C GLN A 54 2.32 0.09 15.37
N TYR A 55 1.99 0.68 14.22
CA TYR A 55 2.90 1.28 13.26
C TYR A 55 2.40 2.67 12.82
N PRO A 56 2.26 3.65 13.74
CA PRO A 56 1.65 4.97 13.44
C PRO A 56 2.39 5.77 12.35
N SER A 57 3.65 5.44 12.06
CA SER A 57 4.43 6.05 10.99
C SER A 57 4.30 5.36 9.63
N LEU A 58 3.58 4.23 9.53
CA LEU A 58 3.39 3.46 8.30
C LEU A 58 2.21 4.04 7.50
N PRO A 59 2.44 4.74 6.38
CA PRO A 59 1.38 5.35 5.60
C PRO A 59 0.52 4.27 4.92
N VAL A 60 -0.80 4.35 5.10
CA VAL A 60 -1.78 3.43 4.50
C VAL A 60 -2.68 4.19 3.54
N VAL A 61 -2.88 3.70 2.32
CA VAL A 61 -3.94 4.13 1.40
C VAL A 61 -4.99 3.03 1.34
N MET A 62 -6.25 3.39 1.53
CA MET A 62 -7.33 2.42 1.32
C MET A 62 -7.63 2.27 -0.18
N VAL A 63 -7.93 1.06 -0.61
CA VAL A 63 -8.46 0.75 -1.94
C VAL A 63 -9.88 0.22 -1.73
N THR A 64 -10.86 0.60 -2.56
CA THR A 64 -12.24 0.12 -2.36
C THR A 64 -13.03 0.08 -3.66
N GLY A 65 -13.81 -0.99 -3.87
CA GLY A 65 -14.81 -1.03 -4.94
C GLY A 65 -16.16 -0.39 -4.57
N HIS A 66 -16.31 0.10 -3.34
CA HIS A 66 -17.56 0.69 -2.87
C HIS A 66 -17.48 2.22 -2.91
N THR A 67 -18.31 2.85 -3.75
CA THR A 67 -18.36 4.30 -4.00
C THR A 67 -19.10 5.09 -2.92
N GLY A 68 -19.03 4.61 -1.67
CA GLY A 68 -19.66 5.26 -0.52
C GLY A 68 -18.76 6.32 0.07
N GLU A 69 -19.13 7.59 -0.05
CA GLU A 69 -18.42 8.74 0.52
C GLU A 69 -18.13 8.57 2.04
N GLN A 70 -19.07 7.94 2.75
CA GLN A 70 -18.95 7.57 4.16
C GLN A 70 -17.78 6.62 4.46
N ILE A 71 -17.45 5.69 3.55
CA ILE A 71 -16.35 4.73 3.75
C ILE A 71 -15.00 5.42 3.63
N ALA A 72 -14.82 6.30 2.63
CA ALA A 72 -13.60 7.08 2.53
C ALA A 72 -13.45 8.07 3.68
N ALA A 73 -14.54 8.71 4.13
CA ALA A 73 -14.52 9.55 5.33
C ALA A 73 -14.08 8.75 6.56
N GLN A 74 -14.62 7.54 6.78
CA GLN A 74 -14.21 6.65 7.89
C GLN A 74 -12.75 6.23 7.78
N ALA A 75 -12.27 5.85 6.59
CA ALA A 75 -10.88 5.49 6.35
C ALA A 75 -9.92 6.66 6.64
N LEU A 76 -10.21 7.86 6.14
CA LEU A 76 -9.38 9.05 6.37
C LEU A 76 -9.38 9.44 7.86
N MET A 77 -10.53 9.41 8.53
CA MET A 77 -10.61 9.63 10.00
C MET A 77 -9.87 8.56 10.80
N ALA A 78 -9.79 7.32 10.30
CA ALA A 78 -9.03 6.23 10.89
C ALA A 78 -7.53 6.24 10.55
N GLY A 79 -7.02 7.31 9.90
CA GLY A 79 -5.59 7.51 9.63
C GLY A 79 -5.13 7.08 8.23
N ALA A 80 -6.04 6.75 7.30
CA ALA A 80 -5.65 6.55 5.91
C ALA A 80 -5.13 7.84 5.28
N ARG A 81 -4.05 7.72 4.50
CA ARG A 81 -3.37 8.78 3.74
C ARG A 81 -4.20 9.24 2.54
N ALA A 82 -4.89 8.32 1.89
CA ALA A 82 -5.81 8.55 0.77
C ALA A 82 -6.75 7.34 0.61
N CYS A 83 -7.76 7.48 -0.27
CA CYS A 83 -8.62 6.39 -0.72
C CYS A 83 -8.60 6.31 -2.25
N LEU A 84 -8.45 5.12 -2.81
CA LEU A 84 -8.42 4.82 -4.23
C LEU A 84 -9.62 3.93 -4.61
N TYR A 85 -10.47 4.41 -5.51
CA TYR A 85 -11.72 3.73 -5.87
C TYR A 85 -11.55 2.81 -7.07
N LYS A 86 -12.05 1.58 -7.00
CA LYS A 86 -12.07 0.63 -8.14
C LYS A 86 -13.33 0.85 -8.99
N PRO A 87 -13.24 0.76 -10.32
CA PRO A 87 -12.01 0.69 -11.12
C PRO A 87 -11.27 2.03 -11.14
N PHE A 88 -9.94 1.98 -11.13
CA PHE A 88 -9.05 3.15 -11.25
C PHE A 88 -8.10 2.99 -12.45
N ASN A 89 -7.65 4.13 -12.97
CA ASN A 89 -6.65 4.22 -14.03
C ASN A 89 -5.21 4.44 -13.48
N CYS A 90 -4.22 4.47 -14.37
CA CYS A 90 -2.81 4.64 -13.98
C CYS A 90 -2.53 5.96 -13.26
N ILE A 91 -3.16 7.07 -13.66
CA ILE A 91 -2.95 8.41 -13.08
C ILE A 91 -3.48 8.46 -11.65
N GLU A 92 -4.65 7.85 -11.40
CA GLU A 92 -5.23 7.74 -10.06
C GLU A 92 -4.36 6.87 -9.13
N PHE A 93 -3.79 5.79 -9.68
CA PHE A 93 -2.86 4.92 -8.96
C PHE A 93 -1.52 5.63 -8.65
N GLU A 94 -0.92 6.32 -9.63
CA GLU A 94 0.27 7.15 -9.44
C GLU A 94 0.04 8.25 -8.40
N GLY A 95 -1.11 8.92 -8.42
CA GLY A 95 -1.49 9.92 -7.41
C GLY A 95 -1.59 9.33 -6.00
N ALA A 96 -2.16 8.12 -5.87
CA ALA A 96 -2.21 7.39 -4.60
C ALA A 96 -0.80 7.00 -4.11
N LEU A 97 0.09 6.54 -5.01
CA LEU A 97 1.49 6.28 -4.68
C LEU A 97 2.25 7.55 -4.29
N ALA A 98 2.06 8.66 -5.00
CA ALA A 98 2.65 9.95 -4.68
C ALA A 98 2.26 10.41 -3.26
N CYS A 99 1.03 10.16 -2.82
CA CYS A 99 0.61 10.44 -1.44
C CYS A 99 1.40 9.62 -0.39
N LEU A 100 1.80 8.39 -0.70
CA LEU A 100 2.67 7.55 0.14
C LEU A 100 4.14 8.05 0.12
N LEU A 101 4.65 8.48 -1.04
CA LEU A 101 6.05 8.87 -1.26
C LEU A 101 6.46 10.21 -0.61
N ARG A 102 5.50 11.06 -0.22
CA ARG A 102 5.77 12.44 0.23
C ARG A 102 6.47 12.58 1.60
N THR A 103 6.75 11.48 2.30
CA THR A 103 7.40 11.48 3.63
C THR A 103 8.73 10.74 3.71
N THR A 104 9.03 9.86 2.74
CA THR A 104 10.22 9.01 2.74
C THR A 104 10.49 8.48 1.33
N PRO A 105 11.75 8.27 0.90
CA PRO A 105 12.04 7.49 -0.30
C PRO A 105 11.66 6.02 -0.07
N LEU A 106 10.46 5.63 -0.48
CA LEU A 106 9.92 4.26 -0.31
C LEU A 106 10.77 3.25 -1.10
N ARG A 107 11.00 2.08 -0.51
CA ARG A 107 11.69 0.94 -1.15
C ARG A 107 10.74 -0.25 -1.35
N ALA A 108 9.61 -0.33 -0.65
CA ALA A 108 8.55 -1.33 -0.85
C ALA A 108 7.13 -0.76 -0.62
N VAL A 109 6.13 -1.24 -1.37
CA VAL A 109 4.73 -0.81 -1.28
C VAL A 109 3.77 -2.01 -1.35
N VAL A 110 2.90 -2.14 -0.35
CA VAL A 110 1.86 -3.18 -0.29
C VAL A 110 0.66 -2.81 -1.15
N SER A 111 0.00 -3.75 -1.84
CA SER A 111 -1.32 -3.56 -2.51
C SER A 111 -2.05 -4.86 -2.79
N GLN A 112 -3.37 -4.92 -2.58
CA GLN A 112 -4.09 -6.21 -2.48
C GLN A 112 -4.09 -7.11 -3.73
N HIS A 113 -3.86 -8.43 -3.63
CA HIS A 113 -3.52 -9.21 -2.43
C HIS A 113 -2.21 -8.70 -1.77
N ILE A 114 -2.23 -8.49 -0.46
CA ILE A 114 -1.48 -7.49 0.34
C ILE A 114 0.04 -7.57 0.15
N ALA A 115 0.60 -6.79 -0.79
CA ALA A 115 1.98 -6.92 -1.30
C ALA A 115 3.24 -6.49 -0.46
N MET A 116 3.73 -7.33 0.46
CA MET A 116 4.62 -7.10 1.61
C MET A 116 6.11 -7.61 1.58
N ARG A 117 7.08 -7.13 0.75
CA ARG A 117 8.51 -7.64 0.90
C ARG A 117 9.76 -6.75 0.59
N ARG A 118 10.64 -6.73 1.60
CA ARG A 118 12.12 -6.57 1.74
C ARG A 118 12.94 -5.56 0.90
N VAL A 119 13.51 -4.61 1.65
CA VAL A 119 14.76 -3.90 1.30
C VAL A 119 15.97 -4.85 1.23
N GLY A 120 16.53 -5.01 0.03
CA GLY A 120 17.88 -5.54 -0.23
C GLY A 120 18.72 -4.49 -0.96
N ASN A 121 20.03 -4.44 -0.71
CA ASN A 121 20.93 -3.46 -1.32
C ASN A 121 21.40 -3.88 -2.72
N LEU A 122 21.64 -2.86 -3.58
CA LEU A 122 22.39 -2.90 -4.84
C LEU A 122 21.71 -3.72 -5.97
N ILE A 123 21.69 -3.26 -7.22
CA ILE A 123 22.88 -2.96 -8.03
C ILE A 123 22.83 -1.56 -8.66
N SER A 124 23.97 -0.87 -8.62
CA SER A 124 24.28 0.28 -9.46
C SER A 124 24.47 -0.12 -10.92
N HIS A 125 23.66 0.40 -11.83
CA HIS A 125 24.07 0.57 -13.22
C HIS A 125 23.68 1.96 -13.72
N GLN A 126 24.65 2.88 -13.68
CA GLN A 126 24.73 3.90 -14.70
C GLN A 126 25.33 3.26 -15.95
N GLU A 127 24.57 3.19 -17.04
CA GLU A 127 25.12 3.31 -18.39
C GLU A 127 24.14 4.23 -19.16
N ASN A 128 24.50 5.51 -19.33
CA ASN A 128 25.15 5.99 -20.55
C ASN A 128 24.35 5.69 -21.83
N TYR A 129 23.42 6.60 -22.16
CA TYR A 129 23.13 6.95 -23.54
C TYR A 129 23.63 8.38 -23.80
N GLY A 130 24.94 8.47 -23.99
CA GLY A 130 25.52 9.55 -24.78
C GLY A 130 25.94 8.98 -26.12
N THR A 131 25.28 9.38 -27.20
CA THR A 131 25.87 10.17 -28.30
C THR A 131 24.73 10.78 -29.11
#